data_AF-Q0RUA4-F1
#
_entry.id   AF-Q0RUA4-F1
#
_cell.length_a   1.000
_cell.length_b   1.000
_cell.length_c   1.000
_cell.angle_alpha   90.00
_cell.angle_beta   90.00
_cell.angle_gamma   90.00
#
_symmetry.space_group_name_H-M   'P 1'
#
loop_
_entity.id
_entity.type
_entity.pdbx_description
1 polymer ?
#
loop_
_entity_poly.entity_id
_entity_poly.type
_entity_poly.pdbx_seq_one_letter_code
_entity_poly.pdbx_strand_id
1 'polypeptide(L)'
;MSRTITLRLSDEAYESVRRYAEADQTSMNAWIEGVLDAEDMRRRCAAHGAWLRADPAVAQAALAFGEANQQDLAATGHPGLTDTAP
;
A
#
# COMPACT_ATOMS: atom_id res chain seq x y z
N MET A 1 -15.45 0.83 13.34
CA MET A 1 -16.85 0.64 12.90
C MET A 1 -16.81 -0.04 11.54
N SER A 2 -17.22 -1.31 11.44
CA SER A 2 -17.36 -2.00 10.16
C SER A 2 -18.73 -1.69 9.54
N ARG A 3 -18.79 -1.62 8.21
CA ARG A 3 -20.04 -1.50 7.45
C ARG A 3 -20.18 -2.73 6.57
N THR A 4 -21.32 -3.39 6.63
CA THR A 4 -21.62 -4.53 5.77
C THR A 4 -22.11 -4.04 4.41
N ILE A 5 -21.51 -4.55 3.34
CA ILE A 5 -21.98 -4.36 1.97
C ILE A 5 -22.33 -5.71 1.36
N THR A 6 -23.34 -5.74 0.49
CA THR A 6 -23.69 -6.94 -0.28
C THR A 6 -23.25 -6.73 -1.73
N LEU A 7 -22.37 -7.60 -2.21
CA LEU A 7 -21.88 -7.59 -3.58
C LEU A 7 -22.52 -8.75 -4.36
N ARG A 8 -23.17 -8.45 -5.48
CA ARG A 8 -23.63 -9.48 -6.41
C ARG A 8 -22.55 -9.76 -7.44
N LEU A 9 -22.08 -11.00 -7.47
CA LEU A 9 -21.09 -11.47 -8.44
C LEU A 9 -21.79 -12.15 -9.61
N SER A 10 -21.10 -12.21 -10.76
CA SER A 10 -21.42 -13.22 -11.78
C SER A 10 -21.03 -14.60 -11.27
N ASP A 11 -21.61 -15.65 -11.86
CA ASP A 11 -21.29 -17.04 -11.49
C ASP A 11 -19.78 -17.33 -11.63
N GLU A 12 -19.15 -16.84 -12.70
CA GLU A 12 -17.70 -17.01 -12.94
C GLU A 12 -16.85 -16.33 -11.86
N ALA A 13 -17.22 -15.10 -11.47
CA ALA A 13 -16.51 -14.37 -10.43
C ALA A 13 -16.70 -15.04 -9.06
N TYR A 14 -17.91 -15.55 -8.79
CA TYR A 14 -18.20 -16.30 -7.57
C TYR A 14 -17.34 -17.57 -7.47
N GLU A 15 -17.29 -18.39 -8.52
CA GLU A 15 -16.49 -19.62 -8.55
C GLU A 15 -14.99 -19.32 -8.45
N SER A 16 -14.52 -18.21 -9.03
CA SER A 16 -13.15 -17.75 -8.88
C SER A 16 -12.84 -17.41 -7.43
N VAL A 17 -13.67 -16.58 -6.79
CA VAL A 17 -13.51 -16.21 -5.37
C VAL A 17 -13.50 -17.45 -4.50
N ARG A 18 -14.45 -18.37 -4.72
CA ARG A 18 -14.53 -19.63 -3.96
C ARG A 18 -13.23 -20.42 -4.06
N ARG A 19 -12.74 -20.64 -5.28
CA ARG A 19 -11.53 -21.43 -5.53
C ARG A 19 -10.30 -20.82 -4.85
N TYR A 20 -10.12 -19.50 -4.95
CA TYR A 20 -8.96 -18.85 -4.35
C TYR A 20 -9.08 -18.74 -2.82
N ALA A 21 -10.27 -18.45 -2.30
CA ALA A 21 -10.50 -18.47 -0.85
C ALA A 21 -10.24 -19.86 -0.24
N GLU A 22 -10.67 -20.94 -0.91
CA GLU A 22 -10.38 -22.32 -0.51
C GLU A 22 -8.87 -22.61 -0.57
N ALA A 23 -8.19 -22.21 -1.64
CA ALA A 23 -6.74 -22.39 -1.78
C ALA A 23 -5.93 -21.66 -0.70
N ASP A 24 -6.37 -20.44 -0.34
CA ASP A 24 -5.74 -19.61 0.69
C ASP A 24 -6.23 -19.96 2.11
N GLN A 25 -7.14 -20.94 2.25
CA GLN A 25 -7.77 -21.35 3.52
C GLN A 25 -8.43 -20.20 4.28
N THR A 26 -9.06 -19.28 3.55
CA THR A 26 -9.78 -18.13 4.09
C THR A 26 -11.26 -18.19 3.74
N SER A 27 -12.08 -17.38 4.42
CA SER A 27 -13.47 -17.19 3.98
C SER A 27 -13.51 -16.37 2.69
N MET A 28 -14.52 -16.58 1.85
CA MET A 28 -14.73 -15.77 0.63
C MET A 28 -14.81 -14.27 0.92
N ASN A 29 -15.39 -13.87 2.05
CA ASN A 29 -15.47 -12.46 2.45
C ASN A 29 -14.09 -11.89 2.75
N ALA A 30 -13.30 -12.59 3.56
CA ALA A 30 -11.93 -12.17 3.89
C ALA A 30 -11.04 -12.10 2.63
N TRP A 31 -11.23 -13.05 1.71
CA TRP A 31 -10.51 -13.05 0.44
C TRP A 31 -10.89 -11.84 -0.43
N ILE A 32 -12.19 -11.55 -0.57
CA ILE A 32 -12.68 -10.36 -1.29
C ILE A 32 -12.17 -9.07 -0.64
N GLU A 33 -12.20 -8.98 0.70
CA GLU A 33 -11.67 -7.82 1.43
C GLU A 33 -10.18 -7.61 1.13
N GLY A 34 -9.37 -8.68 1.12
CA GLY A 34 -7.96 -8.59 0.75
C GLY A 34 -7.73 -8.10 -0.69
N VAL A 35 -8.56 -8.53 -1.64
CA VAL A 35 -8.49 -8.04 -3.03
C VAL A 35 -8.88 -6.55 -3.12
N LEU A 36 -9.93 -6.14 -2.41
CA LEU A 36 -10.35 -4.74 -2.38
C LEU A 36 -9.29 -3.84 -1.75
N ASP A 37 -8.66 -4.28 -0.67
CA ASP A 37 -7.57 -3.56 -0.01
C ASP A 37 -6.36 -3.40 -0.94
N ALA A 38 -5.97 -4.47 -1.64
CA ALA A 38 -4.87 -4.42 -2.60
C ALA A 38 -5.16 -3.45 -3.76
N GLU A 39 -6.38 -3.46 -4.30
CA GLU A 39 -6.79 -2.56 -5.38
C GLU A 39 -6.92 -1.10 -4.92
N ASP A 40 -7.46 -0.85 -3.73
CA ASP A 40 -7.51 0.48 -3.13
C ASP A 40 -6.10 1.03 -2.91
N MET A 41 -5.18 0.24 -2.35
CA MET A 41 -3.79 0.62 -2.19
C MET A 41 -3.14 0.96 -3.53
N ARG A 42 -3.33 0.13 -4.56
CA ARG A 42 -2.79 0.38 -5.90
C ARG A 42 -3.29 1.71 -6.47
N ARG A 43 -4.58 2.02 -6.32
CA ARG A 43 -5.17 3.29 -6.78
C ARG A 43 -4.62 4.49 -6.01
N ARG A 44 -4.48 4.38 -4.69
CA ARG A 44 -3.88 5.43 -3.85
C ARG A 44 -2.43 5.70 -4.23
N CYS A 45 -1.62 4.67 -4.44
CA CYS A 45 -0.24 4.81 -4.92
C CYS A 45 -0.18 5.49 -6.28
N ALA A 46 -1.06 5.12 -7.22
CA ALA A 46 -1.13 5.76 -8.54
C ALA A 46 -1.51 7.24 -8.44
N ALA A 47 -2.51 7.57 -7.63
CA ALA A 47 -2.95 8.94 -7.38
C ALA A 47 -1.86 9.77 -6.71
N HIS A 48 -1.19 9.21 -5.70
CA HIS A 48 -0.08 9.85 -5.01
C HIS A 48 1.09 10.13 -5.97
N GLY A 49 1.45 9.15 -6.81
CA GLY A 49 2.49 9.34 -7.83
C GLY A 49 2.10 10.38 -8.88
N ALA A 50 0.83 10.47 -9.26
CA ALA A 50 0.34 11.52 -10.16
C ALA A 50 0.44 12.91 -9.50
N TRP A 51 0.06 13.01 -8.23
CA TRP A 51 0.18 14.25 -7.46
C TRP A 51 1.64 14.70 -7.30
N LEU A 52 2.56 13.80 -6.96
CA LEU A 52 3.99 14.12 -6.88
C LEU A 52 4.57 14.63 -8.20
N ARG A 53 4.13 14.09 -9.34
CA ARG A 53 4.55 14.59 -10.66
C ARG A 53 3.97 15.96 -10.99
N ALA A 54 2.78 16.27 -10.48
CA ALA A 54 2.15 17.57 -10.66
C ALA A 54 2.77 18.64 -9.74
N ASP A 55 3.36 18.24 -8.61
CA ASP A 55 4.01 19.13 -7.65
C ASP A 55 5.47 18.71 -7.34
N PRO A 56 6.40 18.95 -8.27
CA PRO A 56 7.79 18.55 -8.11
C PRO A 56 8.50 19.29 -6.97
N ALA A 57 8.04 20.48 -6.60
CA ALA A 57 8.64 21.25 -5.50
C ALA A 57 8.39 20.57 -4.16
N VAL A 58 7.17 20.08 -3.92
CA VAL A 58 6.85 19.32 -2.71
C VAL A 58 7.63 18.01 -2.65
N ALA A 59 7.78 17.32 -3.78
CA ALA A 59 8.59 16.10 -3.84
C ALA A 59 10.07 16.37 -3.47
N GLN A 60 10.66 17.44 -4.02
CA GLN A 60 12.04 17.84 -3.71
C GLN A 60 12.21 18.24 -2.25
N ALA A 61 11.27 19.02 -1.70
CA ALA A 61 11.31 19.43 -0.30
C ALA A 61 11.24 18.21 0.64
N ALA A 62 10.38 17.23 0.34
CA ALA A 62 10.28 16.00 1.13
C ALA A 62 11.57 15.16 1.08
N LEU A 63 12.21 15.06 -0.10
CA LEU A 63 13.48 14.35 -0.25
C LEU A 63 14.62 15.05 0.52
N ALA A 64 14.73 16.38 0.39
CA ALA A 64 15.74 17.16 1.12
C ALA A 64 15.55 17.06 2.63
N PHE A 65 14.30 17.09 3.10
CA PHE A 65 13.99 16.86 4.51
C PHE A 65 14.42 15.46 4.97
N GLY A 66 14.13 14.42 4.18
CA GLY A 66 14.54 13.06 4.47
C GLY A 66 16.07 12.92 4.59
N GLU A 67 16.82 13.52 3.66
CA GLU A 67 18.28 13.52 3.68
C GLU A 67 18.85 14.23 4.91
N ALA A 68 18.37 15.44 5.21
CA ALA A 68 18.77 16.18 6.40
C ALA A 68 18.49 15.38 7.69
N ASN A 69 17.31 14.76 7.79
CA ASN A 69 16.97 13.96 8.96
C ASN A 69 17.87 12.72 9.11
N GLN A 70 18.31 12.11 8.00
CA GLN A 70 19.30 11.01 8.05
C GLN A 70 20.67 11.49 8.52
N GLN A 71 21.11 12.68 8.10
CA GLN A 71 22.36 13.28 8.53
C GLN A 71 22.34 13.59 10.04
N ASP A 72 21.24 14.15 10.55
CA ASP A 72 21.05 14.45 11.97
C ASP A 72 21.05 13.17 12.83
N LEU A 73 20.41 12.10 12.36
CA LEU A 73 20.43 10.80 13.04
C LEU A 73 21.86 10.23 13.12
N ALA A 74 22.60 10.28 12.01
CA ALA A 74 24.00 9.85 11.99
C ALA A 74 24.88 10.69 12.94
N ALA A 75 24.69 12.01 12.96
CA ALA A 75 25.42 12.92 13.85
C ALA A 75 25.16 12.65 15.34
N THR A 76 24.00 12.07 15.68
CA THR A 76 23.63 11.68 17.05
C THR A 76 23.98 10.23 17.39
N GLY A 77 24.71 9.53 16.52
CA GLY A 77 25.16 8.16 16.74
C GLY A 77 24.09 7.09 16.48
N HIS A 78 22.98 7.46 15.84
CA HIS A 78 21.97 6.50 15.38
C HIS A 78 22.33 6.00 13.97
N PRO A 79 22.09 4.72 13.66
CA PRO A 79 22.38 4.19 12.33
C PRO A 79 21.52 4.89 11.27
N GLY A 80 22.17 5.33 10.19
CA GLY A 80 21.47 5.85 9.02
C GLY A 80 20.84 4.72 8.20
N LEU A 81 19.85 5.04 7.36
CA LEU A 81 19.24 4.07 6.45
C LEU A 81 20.27 3.40 5.52
N THR A 82 21.36 4.08 5.18
CA THR A 82 22.46 3.55 4.36
C THR A 82 23.39 2.58 5.10
N ASP A 83 23.40 2.58 6.44
CA ASP A 83 24.19 1.65 7.27
C ASP A 83 23.53 0.26 7.41
N THR A 84 22.34 0.07 6.83
CA THR A 84 21.54 -1.16 6.95
C THR A 84 21.56 -2.06 5.70
N ALA A 85 22.37 -1.74 4.69
CA ALA A 85 22.60 -2.64 3.56
C ALA A 85 23.59 -3.76 3.96
N PRO A 86 23.31 -5.04 3.63
CA PRO A 86 24.22 -6.16 3.90
C PRO A 86 25.49 -6.11 3.04
#